data_AF-A0A151FBT9-F1
#
_entry.id   AF-A0A151FBT9-F1
#
_cell.length_a   1.000
_cell.length_b   1.000
_cell.length_c   1.000
_cell.angle_alpha   90.00
_cell.angle_beta   90.00
_cell.angle_gamma   90.00
#
_symmetry.space_group_name_H-M   'P 1'
#
loop_
_entity.id
_entity.type
_entity.pdbx_description
1 polymer ?
#
loop_
_entity_poly.entity_id
_entity_poly.type
_entity_poly.pdbx_seq_one_letter_code
_entity_poly.pdbx_strand_id
1 'polypeptide(L)'
;MACVMSREQRTSLISRVAGVLWILLSHRYTSLRFNRVFPVVKEAFSCYEDKLNSLGNLPHCMNYAELLQKGFFKEKYWKFGLFMAAATSLPVLYNTVNHQDIIGSVCAKASVSTSAKLLDNLNDTVHSYQEAFHSLSEYKCALQKGTYSVENPSLRAEQSAHEIATWVHHLVPSTSGDNLEFAGDVDRLVEGQIASLQHKKDQYPSMKEYLSRICDRSIGNVWIDMDLALLGKEKTQLKKGNEYIFKSYLIYDDVQDISGDLESNSVNSAVILGLERGILSEGDIRQKSAQTIIQELKKAHIFEDLLCLGDVVFLKGLTIIKRCDSVIDEQGLAASLSMIRMFNIRRILRREKTLDILNTFLANHRWLEKVKQDAPEYIVEMVKYVS
;
A
#
# COMPACT_ATOMS: atom_id res chain seq x y z
N MET A 1 27.68 29.03 6.48
CA MET A 1 26.22 29.12 6.23
C MET A 1 25.76 27.73 5.82
N ALA A 2 25.26 26.92 6.76
CA ALA A 2 24.86 25.54 6.46
C ALA A 2 23.53 25.57 5.69
N CYS A 3 23.51 25.03 4.46
CA CYS A 3 22.29 24.86 3.67
C CYS A 3 21.36 23.90 4.43
N VAL A 4 20.30 24.44 5.04
CA VAL A 4 19.30 23.64 5.72
C VAL A 4 18.47 22.93 4.65
N MET A 5 18.81 21.66 4.39
CA MET A 5 18.03 20.81 3.48
C MET A 5 16.57 20.76 3.91
N SER A 6 15.65 20.94 2.95
CA SER A 6 14.22 20.85 3.18
C SER A 6 13.82 19.43 3.67
N ARG A 7 12.66 19.31 4.32
CA ARG A 7 12.16 18.03 4.84
C ARG A 7 11.96 16.99 3.73
N GLU A 8 11.58 17.42 2.53
CA GLU A 8 11.46 16.57 1.34
C GLU A 8 12.83 16.13 0.81
N GLN A 9 13.80 17.04 0.71
CA GLN A 9 15.17 16.71 0.28
C GLN A 9 15.83 15.69 1.21
N ARG A 10 15.65 15.82 2.54
CA ARG A 10 16.14 14.83 3.51
C ARG A 10 15.45 13.47 3.36
N THR A 11 14.16 13.45 3.08
CA THR A 11 13.41 12.19 2.90
C THR A 11 13.82 11.48 1.61
N SER A 12 14.06 12.24 0.53
CA SER A 12 14.56 11.76 -0.76
C SER A 12 15.99 11.19 -0.68
N LEU A 13 16.88 11.83 0.09
CA LEU A 13 18.24 11.30 0.29
C LEU A 13 18.23 9.97 1.05
N ILE A 14 17.44 9.88 2.12
CA ILE A 14 17.35 8.66 2.94
C ILE A 14 16.74 7.50 2.13
N SER A 15 15.71 7.75 1.32
CA SER A 15 15.13 6.71 0.46
C SER A 15 16.11 6.23 -0.61
N ARG A 16 16.93 7.13 -1.19
CA ARG A 16 17.99 6.76 -2.15
C ARG A 16 19.07 5.90 -1.51
N VAL A 17 19.57 6.28 -0.33
CA VAL A 17 20.60 5.53 0.39
C VAL A 17 20.07 4.16 0.84
N ALA A 18 18.85 4.11 1.37
CA ALA A 18 18.20 2.85 1.75
C ALA A 18 17.98 1.92 0.54
N GLY A 19 17.56 2.48 -0.61
CA GLY A 19 17.39 1.71 -1.85
C GLY A 19 18.71 1.11 -2.34
N VAL A 20 19.80 1.87 -2.35
CA VAL A 20 21.13 1.37 -2.73
C VAL A 20 21.62 0.29 -1.76
N LEU A 21 21.52 0.53 -0.45
CA LEU A 21 21.88 -0.47 0.57
C LEU A 21 21.07 -1.76 0.41
N TRP A 22 19.77 -1.65 0.13
CA TRP A 22 18.94 -2.82 -0.09
C TRP A 22 19.34 -3.59 -1.35
N ILE A 23 19.64 -2.92 -2.47
CA ILE A 23 20.08 -3.61 -3.69
C ILE A 23 21.39 -4.37 -3.40
N LEU A 24 22.31 -3.78 -2.64
CA LEU A 24 23.56 -4.43 -2.24
C LEU A 24 23.31 -5.68 -1.37
N LEU A 25 22.44 -5.56 -0.36
CA LEU A 25 22.10 -6.68 0.54
C LEU A 25 21.29 -7.79 -0.17
N SER A 26 20.52 -7.41 -1.19
CA SER A 26 19.65 -8.32 -1.95
C SER A 26 20.39 -9.01 -3.10
N HIS A 27 21.64 -8.65 -3.37
CA HIS A 27 22.46 -9.24 -4.43
C HIS A 27 22.65 -10.76 -4.29
N ARG A 28 22.48 -11.30 -3.07
CA ARG A 28 22.50 -12.74 -2.81
C ARG A 28 21.35 -13.51 -3.48
N TYR A 29 20.25 -12.83 -3.82
CA TYR A 29 19.10 -13.43 -4.49
C TYR A 29 19.23 -13.22 -6.00
N THR A 30 19.03 -14.28 -6.78
CA THR A 30 19.29 -14.26 -8.22
C THR A 30 18.42 -13.24 -8.95
N SER A 31 17.14 -13.12 -8.56
CA SER A 31 16.20 -12.16 -9.14
C SER A 31 16.51 -10.69 -8.80
N LEU A 32 17.17 -10.45 -7.66
CA LEU A 32 17.41 -9.11 -7.11
C LEU A 32 18.85 -8.60 -7.28
N ARG A 33 19.65 -9.26 -8.11
CA ARG A 33 20.99 -8.78 -8.43
C ARG A 33 20.93 -7.39 -9.06
N PHE A 34 21.91 -6.55 -8.74
CA PHE A 34 22.00 -5.17 -9.23
C PHE A 34 21.85 -5.07 -10.76
N ASN A 35 22.49 -5.98 -11.51
CA ASN A 35 22.42 -6.00 -12.97
C ASN A 35 21.04 -6.39 -13.55
N ARG A 36 20.10 -6.86 -12.72
CA ARG A 36 18.70 -7.10 -13.10
C ARG A 36 17.78 -5.98 -12.60
N VAL A 37 17.94 -5.57 -11.35
CA VAL A 37 17.09 -4.54 -10.73
C VAL A 37 17.33 -3.17 -11.36
N PHE A 38 18.59 -2.76 -11.53
CA PHE A 38 18.92 -1.41 -11.96
C PHE A 38 18.38 -1.07 -13.37
N PRO A 39 18.55 -1.94 -14.40
CA PRO A 39 17.97 -1.66 -15.72
C PRO A 39 16.46 -1.52 -15.70
N VAL A 40 15.73 -2.43 -15.03
CA VAL A 40 14.26 -2.40 -14.93
C VAL A 40 13.81 -1.11 -14.24
N VAL A 41 14.40 -0.78 -13.10
CA VAL A 41 14.05 0.43 -12.36
C VAL A 41 14.31 1.68 -13.20
N LYS A 42 15.50 1.80 -13.81
CA LYS A 42 15.87 2.97 -14.62
C LYS A 42 14.93 3.18 -15.80
N GLU A 43 14.60 2.11 -16.52
CA GLU A 43 13.73 2.18 -17.70
C GLU A 43 12.28 2.47 -17.31
N ALA A 44 11.77 1.81 -16.25
CA ALA A 44 10.45 2.10 -15.71
C ALA A 44 10.32 3.55 -15.20
N PHE A 45 11.38 4.10 -14.58
CA PHE A 45 11.42 5.53 -14.22
C PHE A 45 11.21 6.44 -15.42
N SER A 46 11.98 6.22 -16.50
CA SER A 46 11.87 7.04 -17.72
C SER A 46 10.47 6.92 -18.33
N CYS A 47 9.99 5.69 -18.53
CA CYS A 47 8.69 5.44 -19.15
C CYS A 47 7.53 6.07 -18.35
N TYR A 48 7.57 5.93 -17.03
CA TYR A 48 6.52 6.44 -16.16
C TYR A 48 6.55 7.96 -16.03
N GLU A 49 7.74 8.57 -15.99
CA GLU A 49 7.91 10.03 -15.99
C GLU A 49 7.38 10.65 -17.29
N ASP A 50 7.68 10.05 -18.44
CA ASP A 50 7.16 10.50 -19.74
C ASP A 50 5.62 10.43 -19.77
N LYS A 51 5.02 9.35 -19.26
CA LYS A 51 3.57 9.23 -19.12
C LYS A 51 2.97 10.30 -18.20
N LEU A 52 3.56 10.56 -17.04
CA LEU A 52 3.10 11.63 -16.13
C LEU A 52 3.17 13.01 -16.81
N ASN A 53 4.26 13.30 -17.52
CA ASN A 53 4.40 14.56 -18.25
C ASN A 53 3.39 14.69 -19.39
N SER A 54 2.96 13.57 -19.98
CA SER A 54 1.95 13.55 -21.04
C SER A 54 0.52 13.87 -20.57
N LEU A 55 0.24 13.83 -19.26
CA LEU A 55 -1.08 14.21 -18.71
C LEU A 55 -1.50 15.62 -19.13
N GLY A 56 -0.54 16.54 -19.30
CA GLY A 56 -0.82 17.91 -19.74
C GLY A 56 -1.35 18.01 -21.17
N ASN A 57 -1.23 16.95 -21.97
CA ASN A 57 -1.77 16.91 -23.34
C ASN A 57 -3.28 16.63 -23.36
N LEU A 58 -3.85 16.15 -22.25
CA LEU A 58 -5.26 15.85 -22.11
C LEU A 58 -5.99 17.05 -21.48
N PRO A 59 -6.94 17.70 -22.18
CA PRO A 59 -7.53 18.95 -21.73
C PRO A 59 -8.33 18.83 -20.42
N HIS A 60 -8.86 17.64 -20.14
CA HIS A 60 -9.64 17.35 -18.94
C HIS A 60 -8.77 16.88 -17.76
N CYS A 61 -7.48 16.61 -17.97
CA CYS A 61 -6.55 16.24 -16.90
C CYS A 61 -5.78 17.47 -16.39
N MET A 62 -5.38 17.42 -15.12
CA MET A 62 -4.38 18.32 -14.53
C MET A 62 -2.98 17.80 -14.86
N ASN A 63 -2.07 18.70 -15.23
CA ASN A 63 -0.71 18.27 -15.55
C ASN A 63 0.09 17.92 -14.28
N TYR A 64 1.19 17.17 -14.46
CA TYR A 64 2.01 16.69 -13.35
C TYR A 64 2.55 17.82 -12.45
N ALA A 65 2.99 18.95 -13.04
CA ALA A 65 3.53 20.07 -12.28
C ALA A 65 2.46 20.76 -11.41
N GLU A 66 1.25 20.93 -11.95
CA GLU A 66 0.09 21.47 -11.23
C GLU A 66 -0.33 20.56 -10.06
N LEU A 67 -0.35 19.24 -10.29
CA LEU A 67 -0.66 18.23 -9.27
C LEU A 67 0.32 18.30 -8.09
N LEU A 68 1.62 18.48 -8.35
CA LEU A 68 2.64 18.68 -7.33
C LEU A 68 2.46 20.02 -6.60
N GLN A 69 2.26 21.11 -7.35
CA GLN A 69 2.13 22.45 -6.78
C GLN A 69 0.94 22.58 -5.83
N LYS A 70 -0.18 21.94 -6.18
CA LYS A 70 -1.40 21.91 -5.34
C LYS A 70 -1.31 20.91 -4.18
N GLY A 71 -0.25 20.10 -4.12
CA GLY A 71 -0.04 19.14 -3.03
C GLY A 71 -0.91 17.88 -3.09
N PHE A 72 -1.73 17.71 -4.13
CA PHE A 72 -2.52 16.49 -4.36
C PHE A 72 -1.62 15.29 -4.68
N PHE A 73 -0.44 15.58 -5.23
CA PHE A 73 0.53 14.59 -5.65
C PHE A 73 1.91 14.85 -5.04
N LYS A 74 2.68 13.79 -4.81
CA LYS A 74 4.06 13.90 -4.30
C LYS A 74 4.96 12.98 -5.10
N GLU A 75 6.15 13.45 -5.47
CA GLU A 75 7.09 12.65 -6.27
C GLU A 75 7.36 11.28 -5.64
N LYS A 76 7.44 11.22 -4.31
CA LYS A 76 7.70 9.97 -3.59
C LYS A 76 6.64 8.88 -3.86
N TYR A 77 5.41 9.23 -4.24
CA TYR A 77 4.35 8.25 -4.47
C TYR A 77 4.71 7.29 -5.61
N TRP A 78 5.12 7.83 -6.75
CA TRP A 78 5.46 7.01 -7.92
C TRP A 78 6.93 6.59 -7.92
N LYS A 79 7.86 7.45 -7.47
CA LYS A 79 9.30 7.10 -7.48
C LYS A 79 9.61 5.93 -6.55
N PHE A 80 9.04 5.94 -5.34
CA PHE A 80 9.17 4.81 -4.44
C PHE A 80 8.32 3.63 -4.92
N GLY A 81 7.08 3.89 -5.39
CA GLY A 81 6.20 2.88 -5.96
C GLY A 81 6.85 2.02 -7.04
N LEU A 82 7.54 2.63 -8.02
CA LEU A 82 8.28 1.93 -9.07
C LEU A 82 9.39 1.04 -8.52
N PHE A 83 10.16 1.53 -7.54
CA PHE A 83 11.21 0.74 -6.92
C PHE A 83 10.64 -0.48 -6.20
N MET A 84 9.54 -0.32 -5.45
CA MET A 84 8.86 -1.42 -4.77
C MET A 84 8.21 -2.39 -5.77
N ALA A 85 7.64 -1.88 -6.84
CA ALA A 85 7.07 -2.67 -7.92
C ALA A 85 8.15 -3.53 -8.58
N ALA A 86 9.30 -2.97 -8.95
CA ALA A 86 10.42 -3.73 -9.49
C ALA A 86 10.95 -4.77 -8.50
N ALA A 87 11.11 -4.39 -7.23
CA ALA A 87 11.56 -5.30 -6.17
C ALA A 87 10.61 -6.49 -5.95
N THR A 88 9.30 -6.32 -6.18
CA THR A 88 8.32 -7.39 -6.00
C THR A 88 8.02 -8.17 -7.28
N SER A 89 8.08 -7.54 -8.45
CA SER A 89 7.86 -8.20 -9.75
C SER A 89 9.05 -9.06 -10.18
N LEU A 90 10.29 -8.61 -9.96
CA LEU A 90 11.47 -9.38 -10.40
C LEU A 90 11.52 -10.80 -9.79
N PRO A 91 11.37 -10.99 -8.48
CA PRO A 91 11.31 -12.33 -7.90
C PRO A 91 10.24 -13.25 -8.49
N VAL A 92 9.16 -12.67 -9.01
CA VAL A 92 8.02 -13.41 -9.57
C VAL A 92 8.21 -13.71 -11.06
N LEU A 93 8.83 -12.80 -11.83
CA LEU A 93 8.80 -12.79 -13.29
C LEU A 93 10.16 -13.05 -13.97
N TYR A 94 11.29 -12.89 -13.27
CA TYR A 94 12.63 -12.76 -13.87
C TYR A 94 13.12 -13.93 -14.76
N ASN A 95 12.50 -15.11 -14.63
CA ASN A 95 12.86 -16.32 -15.38
C ASN A 95 11.89 -16.65 -16.52
N THR A 96 10.69 -16.08 -16.51
CA THR A 96 9.57 -16.56 -17.32
C THR A 96 9.05 -15.53 -18.30
N VAL A 97 9.32 -14.25 -18.05
CA VAL A 97 8.75 -13.13 -18.79
C VAL A 97 9.87 -12.26 -19.36
N ASN A 98 9.63 -11.66 -20.52
CA ASN A 98 10.61 -10.79 -21.15
C ASN A 98 10.75 -9.45 -20.41
N HIS A 99 11.83 -8.72 -20.69
CA HIS A 99 12.17 -7.48 -20.00
C HIS A 99 11.12 -6.36 -20.16
N GLN A 100 10.50 -6.24 -21.33
CA GLN A 100 9.51 -5.19 -21.60
C GLN A 100 8.20 -5.43 -20.85
N ASP A 101 7.74 -6.68 -20.80
CA ASP A 101 6.56 -7.07 -20.01
C ASP A 101 6.79 -6.87 -18.50
N ILE A 102 8.01 -7.12 -18.01
CA ILE A 102 8.37 -6.81 -16.62
C ILE A 102 8.26 -5.31 -16.36
N ILE A 103 8.73 -4.45 -17.27
CA ILE A 103 8.58 -2.99 -17.15
C ILE A 103 7.10 -2.60 -17.16
N GLY A 104 6.30 -3.20 -18.05
CA GLY A 104 4.86 -3.01 -18.11
C GLY A 104 4.17 -3.30 -16.78
N SER A 105 4.45 -4.47 -16.17
CA SER A 105 3.92 -4.82 -14.84
C SER A 105 4.39 -3.82 -13.77
N VAL A 106 5.67 -3.44 -13.76
CA VAL A 106 6.21 -2.47 -12.79
C VAL A 106 5.50 -1.12 -12.89
N CYS A 107 5.30 -0.61 -14.11
CA CYS A 107 4.57 0.62 -14.36
C CYS A 107 3.09 0.49 -13.97
N ALA A 108 2.44 -0.64 -14.29
CA ALA A 108 1.03 -0.88 -13.94
C ALA A 108 0.81 -0.91 -12.42
N LYS A 109 1.69 -1.59 -11.67
CA LYS A 109 1.68 -1.57 -10.20
C LYS A 109 1.85 -0.16 -9.65
N ALA A 110 2.83 0.58 -10.17
CA ALA A 110 3.04 1.96 -9.77
C ALA A 110 1.82 2.84 -10.09
N SER A 111 1.15 2.62 -11.22
CA SER A 111 -0.13 3.26 -11.57
C SER A 111 -1.18 3.03 -10.50
N VAL A 112 -1.48 1.77 -10.14
CA VAL A 112 -2.47 1.44 -9.11
C VAL A 112 -2.19 2.18 -7.79
N SER A 113 -0.94 2.13 -7.30
CA SER A 113 -0.60 2.82 -6.05
C SER A 113 -0.70 4.34 -6.17
N THR A 114 -0.34 4.88 -7.32
CA THR A 114 -0.24 6.32 -7.56
C THR A 114 -1.62 6.95 -7.73
N SER A 115 -2.48 6.32 -8.54
CA SER A 115 -3.88 6.74 -8.73
C SER A 115 -4.67 6.61 -7.43
N ALA A 116 -4.53 5.47 -6.71
CA ALA A 116 -5.20 5.28 -5.43
C ALA A 116 -4.81 6.35 -4.41
N LYS A 117 -3.52 6.67 -4.27
CA LYS A 117 -3.05 7.72 -3.33
C LYS A 117 -3.44 9.13 -3.74
N LEU A 118 -3.62 9.40 -5.04
CA LEU A 118 -4.13 10.69 -5.50
C LEU A 118 -5.62 10.82 -5.15
N LEU A 119 -6.43 9.80 -5.43
CA LEU A 119 -7.85 9.76 -5.06
C LEU A 119 -8.07 9.85 -3.56
N ASP A 120 -7.27 9.14 -2.76
CA ASP A 120 -7.30 9.19 -1.30
C ASP A 120 -7.16 10.63 -0.79
N ASN A 121 -6.13 11.37 -1.27
CA ASN A 121 -5.94 12.77 -0.89
C ASN A 121 -7.12 13.67 -1.32
N LEU A 122 -7.72 13.41 -2.48
CA LEU A 122 -8.86 14.20 -3.00
C LEU A 122 -10.13 13.91 -2.19
N ASN A 123 -10.43 12.64 -1.94
CA ASN A 123 -11.61 12.21 -1.19
C ASN A 123 -11.57 12.68 0.27
N ASP A 124 -10.38 12.80 0.87
CA ASP A 124 -10.24 13.28 2.24
C ASP A 124 -10.33 14.81 2.38
N THR A 125 -10.13 15.58 1.30
CA THR A 125 -9.97 17.05 1.39
C THR A 125 -10.94 17.87 0.56
N VAL A 126 -11.56 17.27 -0.46
CA VAL A 126 -12.35 18.01 -1.46
C VAL A 126 -13.77 17.49 -1.59
N HIS A 127 -13.98 16.17 -1.49
CA HIS A 127 -15.26 15.57 -1.85
C HIS A 127 -16.23 15.40 -0.69
N SER A 128 -17.51 15.61 -1.00
CA SER A 128 -18.61 15.02 -0.25
C SER A 128 -18.63 13.49 -0.40
N TYR A 129 -19.40 12.81 0.45
CA TYR A 129 -19.54 11.37 0.39
C TYR A 129 -20.07 10.88 -0.99
N GLN A 130 -21.08 11.55 -1.55
CA GLN A 130 -21.66 11.19 -2.84
C GLN A 130 -20.66 11.36 -3.98
N GLU A 131 -19.88 12.44 -3.96
CA GLU A 131 -18.82 12.68 -4.95
C GLU A 131 -17.72 11.62 -4.85
N ALA A 132 -17.27 11.29 -3.62
CA ALA A 132 -16.29 10.23 -3.41
C ALA A 132 -16.80 8.86 -3.89
N PHE A 133 -18.08 8.54 -3.67
CA PHE A 133 -18.68 7.29 -4.16
C PHE A 133 -18.69 7.22 -5.71
N HIS A 134 -19.10 8.29 -6.37
CA HIS A 134 -19.07 8.37 -7.83
C HIS A 134 -17.63 8.27 -8.37
N SER A 135 -16.69 9.01 -7.76
CA SER A 135 -15.26 8.97 -8.08
C SER A 135 -14.68 7.55 -8.02
N LEU A 136 -15.06 6.78 -7.00
CA LEU A 136 -14.63 5.39 -6.82
C LEU A 136 -15.24 4.45 -7.88
N SER A 137 -16.47 4.70 -8.33
CA SER A 137 -17.08 3.97 -9.45
C SER A 137 -16.34 4.22 -10.76
N GLU A 138 -15.97 5.47 -11.04
CA GLU A 138 -15.16 5.81 -12.23
C GLU A 138 -13.75 5.22 -12.14
N TYR A 139 -13.15 5.19 -10.95
CA TYR A 139 -11.87 4.54 -10.71
C TYR A 139 -11.92 3.02 -11.00
N LYS A 140 -12.99 2.34 -10.57
CA LYS A 140 -13.24 0.93 -10.91
C LYS A 140 -13.29 0.73 -12.43
N CYS A 141 -14.07 1.55 -13.13
CA CYS A 141 -14.17 1.49 -14.59
C CYS A 141 -12.82 1.73 -15.27
N ALA A 142 -12.04 2.70 -14.79
CA ALA A 142 -10.72 3.00 -15.35
C ALA A 142 -9.77 1.81 -15.22
N LEU A 143 -9.73 1.15 -14.06
CA LEU A 143 -8.89 -0.04 -13.84
C LEU A 143 -9.34 -1.25 -14.68
N GLN A 144 -10.64 -1.54 -14.72
CA GLN A 144 -11.16 -2.77 -15.35
C GLN A 144 -11.28 -2.64 -16.88
N LYS A 145 -11.70 -1.46 -17.37
CA LYS A 145 -12.10 -1.24 -18.76
C LYS A 145 -11.19 -0.27 -19.51
N GLY A 146 -10.27 0.39 -18.82
CA GLY A 146 -9.42 1.42 -19.41
C GLY A 146 -10.19 2.71 -19.78
N THR A 147 -11.39 2.91 -19.23
CA THR A 147 -12.27 4.03 -19.56
C THR A 147 -12.94 4.61 -18.32
N TYR A 148 -13.21 5.91 -18.32
CA TYR A 148 -13.96 6.62 -17.29
C TYR A 148 -14.72 7.81 -17.92
N SER A 149 -15.72 8.31 -17.20
CA SER A 149 -16.61 9.38 -17.65
C SER A 149 -16.03 10.75 -17.29
N VAL A 150 -15.96 11.64 -18.28
CA VAL A 150 -15.55 13.04 -18.09
C VAL A 150 -16.79 13.90 -17.88
N GLU A 151 -17.38 13.82 -16.68
CA GLU A 151 -18.65 14.53 -16.41
C GLU A 151 -18.44 16.01 -16.03
N ASN A 152 -17.38 16.31 -15.27
CA ASN A 152 -17.09 17.66 -14.83
C ASN A 152 -15.63 18.05 -15.14
N PRO A 153 -15.39 18.84 -16.20
CA PRO A 153 -14.06 19.34 -16.54
C PRO A 153 -13.39 20.17 -15.44
N SER A 154 -14.12 20.60 -14.42
CA SER A 154 -13.57 21.33 -13.27
C SER A 154 -12.82 20.41 -12.29
N LEU A 155 -13.08 19.10 -12.31
CA LEU A 155 -12.45 18.09 -11.45
C LEU A 155 -11.18 17.49 -12.08
N ARG A 156 -10.34 18.35 -12.70
CA ARG A 156 -9.16 17.92 -13.48
C ARG A 156 -8.18 17.03 -12.71
N ALA A 157 -8.06 17.22 -11.39
CA ALA A 157 -7.16 16.42 -10.55
C ALA A 157 -7.66 14.98 -10.35
N GLU A 158 -8.97 14.81 -10.18
CA GLU A 158 -9.61 13.50 -10.11
C GLU A 158 -9.49 12.77 -11.46
N GLN A 159 -9.77 13.50 -12.54
CA GLN A 159 -9.66 12.99 -13.90
C GLN A 159 -8.23 12.50 -14.21
N SER A 160 -7.19 13.21 -13.73
CA SER A 160 -5.81 12.71 -13.81
C SER A 160 -5.59 11.41 -13.04
N ALA A 161 -6.27 11.22 -11.90
CA ALA A 161 -6.17 9.99 -11.12
C ALA A 161 -6.82 8.81 -11.85
N HIS A 162 -8.00 9.02 -12.45
CA HIS A 162 -8.65 8.03 -13.30
C HIS A 162 -7.82 7.71 -14.54
N GLU A 163 -7.24 8.72 -15.19
CA GLU A 163 -6.36 8.52 -16.35
C GLU A 163 -5.12 7.68 -16.00
N ILE A 164 -4.45 7.97 -14.88
CA ILE A 164 -3.33 7.12 -14.41
C ILE A 164 -3.78 5.67 -14.18
N ALA A 165 -5.02 5.48 -13.73
CA ALA A 165 -5.60 4.16 -13.51
C ALA A 165 -5.86 3.40 -14.82
N THR A 166 -6.24 4.09 -15.91
CA THR A 166 -6.43 3.43 -17.22
C THR A 166 -5.14 2.82 -17.75
N TRP A 167 -3.97 3.33 -17.33
CA TRP A 167 -2.69 2.77 -17.76
C TRP A 167 -2.52 1.32 -17.30
N VAL A 168 -3.16 0.91 -16.20
CA VAL A 168 -3.15 -0.48 -15.71
C VAL A 168 -3.71 -1.43 -16.77
N HIS A 169 -4.86 -1.08 -17.34
CA HIS A 169 -5.53 -1.85 -18.38
C HIS A 169 -4.67 -1.95 -19.66
N HIS A 170 -3.99 -0.86 -20.02
CA HIS A 170 -3.19 -0.80 -21.24
C HIS A 170 -1.80 -1.45 -21.13
N LEU A 171 -1.24 -1.52 -19.91
CA LEU A 171 0.12 -2.03 -19.69
C LEU A 171 0.19 -3.54 -19.45
N VAL A 172 -0.92 -4.17 -19.06
CA VAL A 172 -0.98 -5.62 -18.81
C VAL A 172 -2.15 -6.22 -19.60
N PRO A 173 -1.91 -6.79 -20.81
CA PRO A 173 -2.98 -7.21 -21.71
C PRO A 173 -3.99 -8.21 -21.09
N SER A 174 -3.53 -9.07 -20.18
CA SER A 174 -4.36 -10.07 -19.50
C SER A 174 -5.17 -9.52 -18.31
N THR A 175 -5.13 -8.21 -18.02
CA THR A 175 -6.04 -7.53 -17.07
C THR A 175 -7.20 -6.82 -17.78
N SER A 176 -7.33 -7.02 -19.09
CA SER A 176 -8.53 -6.65 -19.85
C SER A 176 -9.77 -7.35 -19.30
N GLY A 177 -10.95 -6.73 -19.49
CA GLY A 177 -12.21 -6.99 -18.78
C GLY A 177 -12.77 -8.42 -18.78
N ASP A 178 -12.09 -9.37 -19.43
CA ASP A 178 -12.40 -10.79 -19.43
C ASP A 178 -11.70 -11.57 -18.30
N ASN A 179 -10.76 -10.95 -17.56
CA ASN A 179 -10.13 -11.56 -16.39
C ASN A 179 -10.98 -11.37 -15.12
N LEU A 180 -11.82 -12.37 -14.84
CA LEU A 180 -12.74 -12.39 -13.70
C LEU A 180 -12.05 -12.22 -12.35
N GLU A 181 -10.81 -12.72 -12.18
CA GLU A 181 -10.10 -12.57 -10.90
C GLU A 181 -9.67 -11.13 -10.66
N PHE A 182 -9.04 -10.50 -11.66
CA PHE A 182 -8.62 -9.11 -11.55
C PHE A 182 -9.81 -8.18 -11.32
N ALA A 183 -10.91 -8.40 -12.07
CA ALA A 183 -12.14 -7.62 -11.88
C ALA A 183 -12.67 -7.78 -10.44
N GLY A 184 -12.72 -9.00 -9.91
CA GLY A 184 -13.14 -9.27 -8.53
C GLY A 184 -12.25 -8.60 -7.48
N ASP A 185 -10.94 -8.50 -7.73
CA ASP A 185 -10.02 -7.80 -6.81
C ASP A 185 -10.13 -6.28 -6.86
N VAL A 186 -10.40 -5.70 -8.04
CA VAL A 186 -10.74 -4.28 -8.15
C VAL A 186 -12.06 -3.98 -7.42
N ASP A 187 -13.04 -4.89 -7.50
CA ASP A 187 -14.31 -4.76 -6.79
C ASP A 187 -14.10 -4.73 -5.28
N ARG A 188 -13.34 -5.70 -4.74
CA ARG A 188 -12.99 -5.74 -3.32
C ARG A 188 -12.23 -4.49 -2.85
N LEU A 189 -11.28 -4.01 -3.65
CA LEU A 189 -10.54 -2.78 -3.37
C LEU A 189 -11.49 -1.58 -3.20
N VAL A 190 -12.39 -1.40 -4.16
CA VAL A 190 -13.32 -0.26 -4.18
C VAL A 190 -14.40 -0.39 -3.10
N GLU A 191 -14.94 -1.60 -2.88
CA GLU A 191 -15.88 -1.87 -1.80
C GLU A 191 -15.28 -1.61 -0.42
N GLY A 192 -14.01 -1.99 -0.21
CA GLY A 192 -13.28 -1.67 1.02
C GLY A 192 -13.10 -0.16 1.23
N GLN A 193 -12.82 0.60 0.15
CA GLN A 193 -12.76 2.06 0.21
C GLN A 193 -14.12 2.68 0.53
N ILE A 194 -15.20 2.20 -0.08
CA ILE A 194 -16.57 2.65 0.21
C ILE A 194 -16.95 2.35 1.66
N ALA A 195 -16.66 1.14 2.16
CA ALA A 195 -16.92 0.78 3.55
C ALA A 195 -16.18 1.73 4.52
N SER A 196 -14.92 2.04 4.23
CA SER A 196 -14.14 3.01 5.00
C SER A 196 -14.78 4.41 5.01
N LEU A 197 -15.40 4.85 3.92
CA LEU A 197 -16.11 6.14 3.84
C LEU A 197 -17.43 6.12 4.61
N GLN A 198 -18.18 5.01 4.58
CA GLN A 198 -19.46 4.88 5.29
C GLN A 198 -19.30 5.01 6.82
N HIS A 199 -18.25 4.40 7.38
CA HIS A 199 -17.99 4.48 8.82
C HIS A 199 -17.51 5.86 9.29
N LYS A 200 -17.19 6.81 8.39
CA LYS A 200 -16.99 8.22 8.78
C LYS A 200 -18.29 8.88 9.29
N LYS A 201 -19.46 8.25 9.07
CA LYS A 201 -20.77 8.90 9.21
C LYS A 201 -21.58 8.47 10.44
N ASP A 202 -21.60 7.18 10.76
CA ASP A 202 -22.67 6.62 11.62
C ASP A 202 -22.18 5.85 12.87
N GLN A 203 -21.25 4.90 12.74
CA GLN A 203 -20.74 4.08 13.86
C GLN A 203 -19.36 3.49 13.54
N TYR A 204 -18.52 3.33 14.57
CA TYR A 204 -17.23 2.65 14.42
C TYR A 204 -17.44 1.14 14.17
N PRO A 205 -16.71 0.53 13.22
CA PRO A 205 -16.77 -0.91 12.96
C PRO A 205 -16.10 -1.69 14.09
N SER A 206 -16.38 -2.99 14.17
CA SER A 206 -15.58 -3.92 14.98
C SER A 206 -14.22 -4.22 14.36
N MET A 207 -13.25 -4.72 15.13
CA MET A 207 -11.98 -5.23 14.60
C MET A 207 -12.20 -6.37 13.61
N LYS A 208 -13.22 -7.20 13.84
CA LYS A 208 -13.59 -8.26 12.90
C LYS A 208 -13.98 -7.68 11.54
N GLU A 209 -14.89 -6.72 11.52
CA GLU A 209 -15.34 -6.05 10.30
C GLU A 209 -14.21 -5.26 9.63
N TYR A 210 -13.39 -4.57 10.43
CA TYR A 210 -12.23 -3.85 9.94
C TYR A 210 -11.28 -4.79 9.20
N LEU A 211 -10.87 -5.90 9.84
CA LEU A 211 -9.90 -6.84 9.29
C LEU A 211 -10.44 -7.66 8.12
N SER A 212 -11.74 -8.00 8.11
CA SER A 212 -12.34 -8.86 7.09
C SER A 212 -12.88 -8.12 5.88
N ARG A 213 -13.12 -6.80 5.98
CA ARG A 213 -13.78 -6.02 4.93
C ARG A 213 -13.09 -4.70 4.65
N ILE A 214 -12.81 -3.90 5.68
CA ILE A 214 -12.20 -2.57 5.46
C ILE A 214 -10.75 -2.73 5.01
N CYS A 215 -10.02 -3.70 5.53
CA CYS A 215 -8.66 -4.03 5.08
C CYS A 215 -8.58 -4.50 3.63
N ASP A 216 -9.70 -4.90 3.00
CA ASP A 216 -9.73 -5.22 1.57
C ASP A 216 -9.54 -3.97 0.69
N ARG A 217 -9.63 -2.76 1.26
CA ARG A 217 -9.18 -1.51 0.62
C ARG A 217 -7.70 -1.50 0.26
N SER A 218 -6.95 -2.51 0.67
CA SER A 218 -5.54 -2.65 0.31
C SER A 218 -5.40 -2.97 -1.18
N ILE A 219 -4.46 -2.30 -1.85
CA ILE A 219 -4.16 -2.55 -3.27
C ILE A 219 -3.48 -3.90 -3.53
N GLY A 220 -3.22 -4.71 -2.49
CA GLY A 220 -2.34 -5.88 -2.55
C GLY A 220 -2.69 -6.89 -3.64
N ASN A 221 -3.96 -7.29 -3.74
CA ASN A 221 -4.35 -8.30 -4.72
C ASN A 221 -4.28 -7.75 -6.15
N VAL A 222 -4.83 -6.56 -6.38
CA VAL A 222 -4.70 -5.82 -7.64
C VAL A 222 -3.22 -5.65 -8.04
N TRP A 223 -2.34 -5.43 -7.06
CA TRP A 223 -0.89 -5.31 -7.27
C TRP A 223 -0.26 -6.61 -7.75
N ILE A 224 -0.51 -7.74 -7.08
CA ILE A 224 0.09 -9.02 -7.48
C ILE A 224 -0.54 -9.57 -8.78
N ASP A 225 -1.79 -9.23 -9.07
CA ASP A 225 -2.47 -9.62 -10.31
C ASP A 225 -1.73 -9.16 -11.57
N MET A 226 -1.03 -8.02 -11.50
CA MET A 226 -0.17 -7.53 -12.61
C MET A 226 0.93 -8.54 -12.98
N ASP A 227 1.51 -9.22 -11.99
CA ASP A 227 2.51 -10.25 -12.24
C ASP A 227 1.86 -11.58 -12.62
N LEU A 228 0.75 -11.94 -11.96
CA LEU A 228 0.06 -13.21 -12.21
C LEU A 228 -0.51 -13.27 -13.64
N ALA A 229 -1.01 -12.14 -14.14
CA ALA A 229 -1.47 -11.97 -15.51
C ALA A 229 -0.41 -12.33 -16.57
N LEU A 230 0.88 -12.14 -16.26
CA LEU A 230 2.01 -12.46 -17.14
C LEU A 230 2.55 -13.88 -16.94
N LEU A 231 2.24 -14.53 -15.81
CA LEU A 231 2.67 -15.90 -15.50
C LEU A 231 1.75 -16.97 -16.08
N GLY A 232 0.52 -16.63 -16.47
CA GLY A 232 -0.42 -17.52 -17.17
C GLY A 232 -0.84 -18.77 -16.38
N LYS A 233 -0.65 -18.80 -15.05
CA LYS A 233 -1.03 -19.92 -14.18
C LYS A 233 -1.62 -19.40 -12.87
N GLU A 234 -2.65 -20.07 -12.38
CA GLU A 234 -3.27 -19.79 -11.09
C GLU A 234 -2.24 -20.08 -9.97
N LYS A 235 -1.78 -19.02 -9.29
CA LYS A 235 -0.92 -19.12 -8.11
C LYS A 235 -1.68 -18.64 -6.88
N THR A 236 -2.79 -19.32 -6.59
CA THR A 236 -3.72 -19.02 -5.48
C THR A 236 -2.98 -18.82 -4.15
N GLN A 237 -1.90 -19.58 -3.91
CA GLN A 237 -1.07 -19.42 -2.71
C GLN A 237 -0.27 -18.11 -2.70
N LEU A 238 0.33 -17.70 -3.83
CA LEU A 238 1.08 -16.45 -3.93
C LEU A 238 0.16 -15.26 -3.68
N LYS A 239 -1.04 -15.29 -4.29
CA LYS A 239 -2.08 -14.29 -4.10
C LYS A 239 -2.55 -14.22 -2.64
N LYS A 240 -2.91 -15.36 -2.04
CA LYS A 240 -3.32 -15.45 -0.63
C LYS A 240 -2.22 -14.99 0.34
N GLY A 241 -0.97 -15.36 0.07
CA GLY A 241 0.16 -14.92 0.88
C GLY A 241 0.35 -13.41 0.80
N ASN A 242 0.26 -12.85 -0.41
CA ASN A 242 0.36 -11.43 -0.67
C ASN A 242 -0.78 -10.63 -0.01
N GLU A 243 -2.00 -11.17 0.00
CA GLU A 243 -3.15 -10.56 0.68
C GLU A 243 -2.86 -10.31 2.17
N TYR A 244 -2.42 -11.34 2.90
CA TYR A 244 -2.03 -11.19 4.31
C TYR A 244 -0.92 -10.13 4.49
N ILE A 245 0.09 -10.13 3.63
CA ILE A 245 1.19 -9.16 3.70
C ILE A 245 0.68 -7.73 3.54
N PHE A 246 -0.16 -7.48 2.54
CA PHE A 246 -0.68 -6.14 2.27
C PHE A 246 -1.72 -5.67 3.31
N LYS A 247 -2.49 -6.59 3.91
CA LYS A 247 -3.34 -6.27 5.07
C LYS A 247 -2.49 -5.90 6.30
N SER A 248 -1.36 -6.58 6.53
CA SER A 248 -0.42 -6.18 7.61
C SER A 248 0.12 -4.76 7.43
N TYR A 249 0.36 -4.34 6.19
CA TYR A 249 0.84 -2.99 5.90
C TYR A 249 -0.17 -1.92 6.27
N LEU A 250 -1.47 -2.15 6.07
CA LEU A 250 -2.50 -1.23 6.54
C LEU A 250 -2.52 -1.11 8.07
N ILE A 251 -2.37 -2.24 8.79
CA ILE A 251 -2.31 -2.23 10.26
C ILE A 251 -1.11 -1.41 10.74
N TYR A 252 0.06 -1.54 10.11
CA TYR A 252 1.20 -0.70 10.43
C TYR A 252 0.96 0.78 10.11
N ASP A 253 0.33 1.08 8.97
CA ASP A 253 0.06 2.44 8.50
C ASP A 253 -0.86 3.18 9.48
N ASP A 254 -1.92 2.52 9.95
CA ASP A 254 -2.84 3.06 10.96
C ASP A 254 -2.11 3.50 12.25
N VAL A 255 -1.14 2.71 12.74
CA VAL A 255 -0.34 3.09 13.92
C VAL A 255 0.54 4.31 13.61
N GLN A 256 1.02 4.47 12.39
CA GLN A 256 1.85 5.61 12.00
C GLN A 256 1.08 6.91 11.85
N ASP A 257 -0.08 6.80 11.24
CA ASP A 257 -0.87 7.91 10.75
C ASP A 257 -2.06 8.24 11.65
N ILE A 258 -2.19 7.58 12.81
CA ILE A 258 -3.19 7.84 13.88
C ILE A 258 -3.47 9.33 14.16
N SER A 259 -2.46 10.19 14.15
CA SER A 259 -2.68 11.64 14.36
C SER A 259 -3.45 12.26 13.20
N GLY A 260 -3.08 11.94 11.96
CA GLY A 260 -3.77 12.42 10.78
C GLY A 260 -5.16 11.81 10.67
N ASP A 261 -5.29 10.52 10.97
CA ASP A 261 -6.58 9.82 10.90
C ASP A 261 -7.58 10.34 11.93
N LEU A 262 -7.13 10.66 13.15
CA LEU A 262 -8.00 11.31 14.14
C LEU A 262 -8.41 12.73 13.72
N GLU A 263 -7.51 13.48 13.06
CA GLU A 263 -7.79 14.84 12.57
C GLU A 263 -8.77 14.83 11.39
N SER A 264 -8.70 13.83 10.51
CA SER A 264 -9.59 13.65 9.35
C SER A 264 -10.83 12.80 9.64
N ASN A 265 -10.99 12.31 10.89
CA ASN A 265 -12.02 11.37 11.30
C ASN A 265 -12.06 10.10 10.41
N SER A 266 -10.87 9.63 10.01
CA SER A 266 -10.69 8.40 9.26
C SER A 266 -10.74 7.17 10.16
N VAL A 267 -11.28 6.08 9.61
CA VAL A 267 -11.34 4.78 10.28
C VAL A 267 -9.92 4.26 10.52
N ASN A 268 -9.60 3.99 11.78
CA ASN A 268 -8.28 3.55 12.21
C ASN A 268 -8.38 2.43 13.24
N SER A 269 -7.63 1.34 13.03
CA SER A 269 -7.63 0.14 13.87
C SER A 269 -7.23 0.39 15.32
N ALA A 270 -6.41 1.40 15.63
CA ALA A 270 -6.04 1.71 17.01
C ALA A 270 -7.21 2.30 17.81
N VAL A 271 -8.03 3.12 17.15
CA VAL A 271 -9.25 3.66 17.76
C VAL A 271 -10.26 2.54 17.96
N ILE A 272 -10.47 1.69 16.94
CA ILE A 272 -11.40 0.56 17.00
C ILE A 272 -11.01 -0.41 18.12
N LEU A 273 -9.74 -0.83 18.18
CA LEU A 273 -9.26 -1.72 19.24
C LEU A 273 -9.39 -1.07 20.62
N GLY A 274 -9.09 0.24 20.73
CA GLY A 274 -9.29 1.00 21.96
C GLY A 274 -10.74 1.01 22.44
N LEU A 275 -11.71 1.14 21.53
CA LEU A 275 -13.14 1.05 21.82
C LEU A 275 -13.54 -0.36 22.27
N GLU A 276 -13.15 -1.41 21.53
CA GLU A 276 -13.48 -2.80 21.87
C GLU A 276 -12.90 -3.23 23.22
N ARG A 277 -11.74 -2.69 23.58
CA ARG A 277 -11.07 -2.95 24.86
C ARG A 277 -11.60 -2.08 26.01
N GLY A 278 -12.53 -1.15 25.74
CA GLY A 278 -13.09 -0.24 26.73
C GLY A 278 -12.11 0.82 27.23
N ILE A 279 -11.03 1.07 26.49
CA ILE A 279 -10.05 2.13 26.77
C ILE A 279 -10.59 3.49 26.35
N LEU A 280 -11.35 3.51 25.25
CA LEU A 280 -12.05 4.68 24.73
C LEU A 280 -13.54 4.43 24.71
N SER A 281 -14.32 5.51 24.76
CA SER A 281 -15.73 5.55 24.38
C SER A 281 -15.93 6.38 23.11
N GLU A 282 -17.05 6.22 22.41
CA GLU A 282 -17.37 7.07 21.26
C GLU A 282 -17.48 8.56 21.64
N GLY A 283 -17.87 8.85 22.88
CA GLY A 283 -17.89 10.22 23.41
C GLY A 283 -16.49 10.82 23.49
N ASP A 284 -15.49 10.02 23.90
CA ASP A 284 -14.09 10.46 23.98
C ASP A 284 -13.56 10.89 22.63
N ILE A 285 -13.90 10.16 21.56
CA ILE A 285 -13.46 10.45 20.19
C ILE A 285 -13.98 11.83 19.73
N ARG A 286 -15.20 12.20 20.13
CA ARG A 286 -15.82 13.47 19.73
C ARG A 286 -15.36 14.66 20.58
N GLN A 287 -14.93 14.42 21.81
CA GLN A 287 -14.71 15.48 22.80
C GLN A 287 -13.23 15.70 23.16
N LYS A 288 -12.41 14.65 23.12
CA LYS A 288 -10.99 14.75 23.45
C LYS A 288 -10.20 15.20 22.23
N SER A 289 -9.09 15.89 22.49
CA SER A 289 -8.12 16.18 21.43
C SER A 289 -7.43 14.90 20.98
N ALA A 290 -7.00 14.86 19.71
CA ALA A 290 -6.27 13.74 19.14
C ALA A 290 -5.04 13.34 19.99
N GLN A 291 -4.34 14.33 20.56
CA GLN A 291 -3.18 14.08 21.43
C GLN A 291 -3.54 13.33 22.71
N THR A 292 -4.66 13.66 23.35
CA THR A 292 -5.12 12.98 24.56
C THR A 292 -5.49 11.53 24.25
N ILE A 293 -6.23 11.30 23.16
CA ILE A 293 -6.61 9.95 22.70
C ILE A 293 -5.35 9.11 22.45
N ILE A 294 -4.37 9.65 21.73
CA ILE A 294 -3.10 8.97 21.45
C ILE A 294 -2.36 8.61 22.74
N GLN A 295 -2.37 9.47 23.75
CA GLN A 295 -1.73 9.19 25.03
C GLN A 295 -2.43 8.07 25.81
N GLU A 296 -3.76 8.02 25.78
CA GLU A 296 -4.54 6.94 26.40
C GLU A 296 -4.28 5.59 25.72
N LEU A 297 -4.33 5.56 24.38
CA LEU A 297 -4.01 4.37 23.59
C LEU A 297 -2.59 3.87 23.85
N LYS A 298 -1.61 4.79 23.94
CA LYS A 298 -0.21 4.45 24.25
C LYS A 298 -0.06 3.89 25.66
N LYS A 299 -0.71 4.47 26.67
CA LYS A 299 -0.66 3.97 28.05
C LYS A 299 -1.28 2.58 28.19
N ALA A 300 -2.26 2.27 27.35
CA ALA A 300 -2.93 0.98 27.30
C ALA A 300 -2.23 -0.05 26.38
N HIS A 301 -1.06 0.28 25.80
CA HIS A 301 -0.29 -0.57 24.90
C HIS A 301 -1.01 -1.01 23.60
N ILE A 302 -2.01 -0.23 23.15
CA ILE A 302 -2.80 -0.55 21.95
C ILE A 302 -1.93 -0.51 20.68
N PHE A 303 -0.92 0.35 20.61
CA PHE A 303 -0.03 0.42 19.45
C PHE A 303 0.88 -0.80 19.35
N GLU A 304 1.40 -1.29 20.47
CA GLU A 304 2.22 -2.50 20.56
C GLU A 304 1.40 -3.74 20.17
N ASP A 305 0.15 -3.82 20.62
CA ASP A 305 -0.79 -4.87 20.23
C ASP A 305 -1.02 -4.91 18.72
N LEU A 306 -1.27 -3.76 18.09
CA LEU A 306 -1.47 -3.69 16.64
C LEU A 306 -0.21 -3.98 15.85
N LEU A 307 0.96 -3.55 16.33
CA LEU A 307 2.24 -3.91 15.74
C LEU A 307 2.47 -5.43 15.80
N CYS A 308 2.13 -6.06 16.93
CA CYS A 308 2.16 -7.51 17.08
C CYS A 308 1.19 -8.22 16.13
N LEU A 309 -0.06 -7.73 16.04
CA LEU A 309 -1.04 -8.25 15.09
C LEU A 309 -0.52 -8.17 13.65
N GLY A 310 0.00 -7.01 13.25
CA GLY A 310 0.62 -6.81 11.95
C GLY A 310 1.75 -7.81 11.69
N ASP A 311 2.63 -8.04 12.68
CA ASP A 311 3.73 -9.00 12.58
C ASP A 311 3.27 -10.45 12.41
N VAL A 312 2.27 -10.89 13.16
CA VAL A 312 1.71 -12.25 13.04
C VAL A 312 1.03 -12.43 11.68
N VAL A 313 0.27 -11.43 11.22
CA VAL A 313 -0.38 -11.43 9.90
C VAL A 313 0.66 -11.46 8.78
N PHE A 314 1.69 -10.62 8.86
CA PHE A 314 2.79 -10.56 7.91
C PHE A 314 3.52 -11.91 7.82
N LEU A 315 3.81 -12.53 8.97
CA LEU A 315 4.48 -13.82 9.04
C LEU A 315 3.63 -14.95 8.43
N LYS A 316 2.32 -14.93 8.65
CA LYS A 316 1.39 -15.88 8.01
C LYS A 316 1.47 -15.78 6.49
N GLY A 317 1.47 -14.55 5.95
CA GLY A 317 1.66 -14.31 4.52
C GLY A 317 3.00 -14.83 3.99
N LEU A 318 4.12 -14.52 4.67
CA LEU A 318 5.44 -15.03 4.29
C LEU A 318 5.52 -16.56 4.30
N THR A 319 4.87 -17.20 5.28
CA THR A 319 4.85 -18.66 5.40
C THR A 319 4.12 -19.31 4.23
N ILE A 320 3.04 -18.68 3.74
CA ILE A 320 2.31 -19.15 2.56
C ILE A 320 3.16 -18.96 1.29
N ILE A 321 3.81 -17.80 1.14
CA ILE A 321 4.67 -17.50 -0.03
C ILE A 321 5.83 -18.49 -0.13
N LYS A 322 6.47 -18.84 0.99
CA LYS A 322 7.57 -19.82 1.03
C LYS A 322 7.16 -21.27 0.75
N ARG A 323 5.86 -21.53 0.60
CA ARG A 323 5.33 -22.85 0.22
C ARG A 323 4.91 -22.89 -1.26
N CYS A 324 5.06 -21.78 -1.99
CA CYS A 324 4.75 -21.71 -3.40
C CYS A 324 5.80 -22.48 -4.23
N ASP A 325 5.38 -23.04 -5.36
CA ASP A 325 6.23 -23.84 -6.25
C ASP A 325 7.50 -23.11 -6.74
N SER A 326 8.49 -23.90 -7.16
CA SER A 326 9.86 -23.50 -7.53
C SER A 326 10.01 -22.56 -8.74
N VAL A 327 8.93 -22.00 -9.26
CA VAL A 327 8.94 -21.11 -10.45
C VAL A 327 9.34 -19.67 -10.07
N ILE A 328 9.20 -19.29 -8.80
CA ILE A 328 9.53 -17.95 -8.30
C ILE A 328 10.77 -17.97 -7.40
N ASP A 329 11.48 -16.84 -7.32
CA ASP A 329 12.50 -16.60 -6.29
C ASP A 329 11.82 -16.21 -4.98
N GLU A 330 11.25 -17.19 -4.27
CA GLU A 330 10.49 -17.00 -3.02
C GLU A 330 11.29 -16.24 -1.96
N GLN A 331 12.61 -16.45 -1.91
CA GLN A 331 13.48 -15.83 -0.91
C GLN A 331 13.75 -14.36 -1.27
N GLY A 332 13.97 -14.08 -2.56
CA GLY A 332 14.02 -12.72 -3.08
C GLY A 332 12.71 -11.98 -2.81
N LEU A 333 11.56 -12.59 -3.09
CA LEU A 333 10.25 -11.99 -2.83
C LEU A 333 10.05 -11.69 -1.34
N ALA A 334 10.34 -12.66 -0.47
CA ALA A 334 10.25 -12.47 0.98
C ALA A 334 11.16 -11.33 1.48
N ALA A 335 12.36 -11.19 0.91
CA ALA A 335 13.27 -10.09 1.24
C ALA A 335 12.72 -8.73 0.78
N SER A 336 12.14 -8.65 -0.42
CA SER A 336 11.46 -7.45 -0.91
C SER A 336 10.27 -7.06 -0.03
N LEU A 337 9.41 -8.02 0.33
CA LEU A 337 8.28 -7.82 1.23
C LEU A 337 8.72 -7.36 2.63
N SER A 338 9.83 -7.90 3.13
CA SER A 338 10.41 -7.47 4.40
C SER A 338 10.94 -6.04 4.34
N MET A 339 11.53 -5.61 3.22
CA MET A 339 11.91 -4.21 3.02
C MET A 339 10.69 -3.29 3.00
N ILE A 340 9.59 -3.67 2.34
CA ILE A 340 8.37 -2.83 2.34
C ILE A 340 7.85 -2.70 3.77
N ARG A 341 7.83 -3.79 4.55
CA ARG A 341 7.48 -3.77 5.97
C ARG A 341 8.35 -2.76 6.73
N MET A 342 9.68 -2.87 6.58
CA MET A 342 10.64 -1.95 7.20
C MET A 342 10.33 -0.49 6.85
N PHE A 343 10.02 -0.21 5.58
CA PHE A 343 9.60 1.12 5.16
C PHE A 343 8.30 1.52 5.87
N ASN A 344 7.29 0.66 5.89
CA ASN A 344 6.00 0.92 6.54
C ASN A 344 6.09 1.10 8.05
N ILE A 345 7.12 0.61 8.75
CA ILE A 345 7.33 0.85 10.20
C ILE A 345 8.37 1.95 10.52
N ARG A 346 8.94 2.61 9.50
CA ARG A 346 10.04 3.58 9.66
C ARG A 346 9.73 4.81 10.49
N ARG A 347 8.48 5.30 10.51
CA ARG A 347 8.12 6.52 11.24
C ARG A 347 8.02 6.24 12.73
N ILE A 348 7.55 5.04 13.09
CA ILE A 348 7.49 4.57 14.49
C ILE A 348 8.91 4.51 15.07
N LEU A 349 9.85 3.90 14.35
CA LEU A 349 11.26 3.85 14.74
C LEU A 349 11.87 5.22 15.01
N ARG A 350 11.58 6.20 14.14
CA ARG A 350 12.11 7.56 14.30
C ARG A 350 11.53 8.29 15.51
N ARG A 351 10.27 8.00 15.87
CA ARG A 351 9.56 8.64 16.99
C ARG A 351 10.00 8.05 18.34
N GLU A 352 10.06 6.72 18.42
CA GLU A 352 10.22 6.01 19.69
C GLU A 352 11.69 5.81 20.07
N LYS A 353 12.62 5.77 19.11
CA LYS A 353 14.08 5.57 19.32
C LYS A 353 14.44 4.41 20.28
N THR A 354 13.57 3.42 20.44
CA THR A 354 13.76 2.27 21.33
C THR A 354 14.44 1.10 20.60
N LEU A 355 15.33 0.40 21.30
CA LEU A 355 16.04 -0.77 20.79
C LEU A 355 15.09 -1.93 20.46
N ASP A 356 13.97 -2.06 21.17
CA ASP A 356 12.98 -3.09 20.92
C ASP A 356 12.30 -2.94 19.56
N ILE A 357 11.99 -1.71 19.15
CA ILE A 357 11.42 -1.44 17.82
C ILE A 357 12.50 -1.61 16.74
N LEU A 358 13.77 -1.33 17.04
CA LEU A 358 14.89 -1.65 16.15
C LEU A 358 15.04 -3.17 15.94
N ASN A 359 14.78 -3.98 16.98
CA ASN A 359 14.70 -5.44 16.87
C ASN A 359 13.49 -5.86 16.02
N THR A 360 12.32 -5.23 16.19
CA THR A 360 11.14 -5.40 15.32
C THR A 360 11.44 -5.02 13.86
N PHE A 361 12.31 -4.04 13.63
CA PHE A 361 12.72 -3.57 12.31
C PHE A 361 13.71 -4.47 11.61
N LEU A 362 14.68 -5.01 12.36
CA LEU A 362 15.67 -5.98 11.88
C LEU A 362 15.16 -7.42 11.98
N ALA A 363 13.92 -7.60 12.44
CA ALA A 363 13.25 -8.87 12.60
C ALA A 363 13.32 -9.69 11.32
N ASN A 364 14.25 -10.64 11.30
CA ASN A 364 14.23 -11.69 10.32
C ASN A 364 13.08 -12.66 10.65
N HIS A 365 12.80 -13.57 9.72
CA HIS A 365 11.75 -14.56 9.87
C HIS A 365 11.79 -15.35 11.21
N ARG A 366 12.98 -15.62 11.77
CA ARG A 366 13.10 -16.32 13.07
C ARG A 366 12.61 -15.47 14.24
N TRP A 367 12.82 -14.17 14.20
CA TRP A 367 12.32 -13.27 15.24
C TRP A 367 10.81 -13.09 15.15
N LEU A 368 10.25 -13.02 13.94
CA LEU A 368 8.80 -12.99 13.75
C LEU A 368 8.12 -14.27 14.27
N GLU A 369 8.72 -15.44 14.06
CA GLU A 369 8.23 -16.69 14.66
C GLU A 369 8.24 -16.64 16.19
N LYS A 370 9.23 -15.97 16.80
CA LYS A 370 9.24 -15.74 18.24
C LYS A 370 8.12 -14.78 18.67
N VAL A 371 7.89 -13.69 17.94
CA VAL A 371 6.76 -12.77 18.21
C VAL A 371 5.43 -13.50 18.19
N LYS A 372 5.24 -14.42 17.24
CA LYS A 372 4.02 -15.24 17.19
C LYS A 372 3.86 -16.15 18.42
N GLN A 373 4.95 -16.67 18.98
CA GLN A 373 4.92 -17.49 20.20
C GLN A 373 4.62 -16.65 21.45
N ASP A 374 5.12 -15.41 21.47
CA ASP A 374 4.96 -14.49 22.59
C ASP A 374 3.69 -13.61 22.46
N ALA A 375 2.94 -13.75 21.36
CA ALA A 375 1.76 -12.93 21.07
C ALA A 375 0.59 -13.24 22.04
N PRO A 376 -0.13 -12.23 22.54
CA PRO A 376 -1.34 -12.46 23.34
C PRO A 376 -2.38 -13.29 22.58
N GLU A 377 -3.10 -14.16 23.29
CA GLU A 377 -4.06 -15.09 22.68
C GLU A 377 -5.12 -14.39 21.82
N TYR A 378 -5.68 -13.28 22.31
CA TYR A 378 -6.68 -12.51 21.54
C TYR A 378 -6.12 -11.92 20.23
N ILE A 379 -4.82 -11.56 20.17
CA ILE A 379 -4.18 -11.12 18.94
C ILE A 379 -4.10 -12.28 17.94
N VAL A 380 -3.72 -13.47 18.41
CA VAL A 380 -3.68 -14.69 17.58
C VAL A 380 -5.07 -15.05 17.06
N GLU A 381 -6.12 -14.83 17.86
CA GLU A 381 -7.50 -15.03 17.42
C GLU A 381 -7.93 -14.03 16.34
N MET A 382 -7.56 -12.75 16.48
CA MET A 382 -7.88 -11.71 15.49
C MET A 382 -7.32 -12.01 14.09
N VAL A 383 -6.21 -12.75 13.99
CA VAL A 383 -5.63 -13.18 12.69
C VAL A 383 -6.61 -14.03 11.88
N LYS A 384 -7.60 -14.68 12.53
CA LYS A 384 -8.65 -15.43 11.84
C LYS A 384 -9.57 -14.52 11.02
N TYR A 385 -9.77 -13.28 11.46
CA TYR A 385 -10.66 -12.30 10.79
C TYR A 385 -10.06 -11.70 9.52
N VAL A 386 -8.75 -11.83 9.30
CA VAL A 386 -8.05 -11.31 8.12
C VAL A 386 -8.33 -12.15 6.86
N SER A 387 -9.04 -13.29 7.01
CA SER A 387 -9.16 -14.36 6.01
C SER A 387 -10.38 -14.25 5.11
#